data_AF-A0A3C1VHC6-F1
#
_entry.id   AF-A0A3C1VHC6-F1
#
_cell.length_a   1.000
_cell.length_b   1.000
_cell.length_c   1.000
_cell.angle_alpha   90.00
_cell.angle_beta   90.00
_cell.angle_gamma   90.00
#
_symmetry.space_group_name_H-M   'P 1'
#
loop_
_entity.id
_entity.type
_entity.pdbx_description
1 polymer ?
#
loop_
_entity_poly.entity_id
_entity_poly.type
_entity_poly.pdbx_seq_one_letter_code
_entity_poly.pdbx_strand_id
1 'polypeptide(L)' 'MKQQTKLSQKQEHITEQQTQSQAAKEFSNADELLRFDAAQTAVPPEIAERLKKSAEKIQPPEARSWWKNLLGH' A
#
# COMPACT_ATOMS: atom_id res chain seq x y z
N MET A 1 7.63 14.82 -29.74
CA MET A 1 8.05 15.48 -28.49
C MET A 1 7.76 14.53 -27.33
N LYS A 2 8.76 14.29 -26.48
CA LYS A 2 8.83 13.21 -25.48
C LYS A 2 8.10 13.63 -24.20
N GLN A 3 7.11 12.85 -23.73
CA GLN A 3 6.41 13.08 -22.45
C GLN A 3 6.18 11.75 -21.72
N GLN A 4 7.24 11.01 -21.42
CA GLN A 4 7.19 9.83 -20.56
C GLN A 4 8.49 9.74 -19.78
N THR A 5 8.66 10.55 -18.73
CA THR A 5 9.86 10.45 -17.88
C THR A 5 9.73 11.02 -16.47
N LYS A 6 8.53 11.45 -16.03
CA LYS A 6 8.38 12.08 -14.70
C LYS A 6 7.87 11.15 -13.59
N LEU A 7 7.45 9.92 -13.91
CA LEU A 7 6.94 8.96 -12.92
C LEU A 7 8.01 8.00 -12.38
N SER A 8 9.05 7.68 -13.18
CA SER A 8 10.12 6.76 -12.75
C SER A 8 11.11 7.41 -11.77
N GLN A 9 11.41 8.69 -11.95
CA GLN A 9 12.48 9.37 -11.19
C GLN A 9 12.19 9.52 -9.69
N LYS A 10 10.91 9.46 -9.27
CA LYS A 10 10.53 9.64 -7.85
C LYS A 10 10.60 8.34 -7.04
N GLN A 11 10.62 7.18 -7.68
CA GLN A 11 10.75 5.89 -6.97
C GLN A 11 12.20 5.53 -6.67
N GLU A 12 13.15 5.94 -7.52
CA GLU A 12 14.56 5.52 -7.40
C GLU A 12 15.26 6.20 -6.21
N HIS A 13 14.91 7.46 -5.92
CA HIS A 13 15.56 8.24 -4.85
C HIS A 13 15.13 7.85 -3.42
N ILE A 14 14.05 7.07 -3.26
CA ILE A 14 13.60 6.58 -1.93
C ILE A 14 14.36 5.29 -1.59
N THR A 15 14.60 4.43 -2.58
CA THR A 15 15.35 3.18 -2.42
C THR A 15 16.81 3.43 -2.04
N GLU A 16 17.42 4.51 -2.54
CA GLU A 16 18.84 4.81 -2.31
C GLU A 16 19.14 5.26 -0.86
N GLN A 17 18.18 5.83 -0.14
CA GLN A 17 18.43 6.40 1.21
C GLN A 17 18.42 5.36 2.34
N GLN A 18 17.91 4.14 2.13
CA GLN A 18 17.90 3.09 3.17
C GLN A 18 19.12 2.17 3.14
N THR A 19 20.00 2.29 2.14
CA THR A 19 21.23 1.47 2.03
C THR A 19 22.39 2.07 2.83
N GLN A 20 22.11 2.78 3.93
CA GLN A 20 23.15 3.30 4.82
C GLN A 20 23.37 2.34 5.99
N SER A 21 24.19 1.31 5.73
CA SER A 21 25.06 0.64 6.71
C SER A 21 24.40 0.17 8.01
N GLN A 22 23.23 -0.49 7.93
CA GLN A 22 22.71 -1.27 9.05
C GLN A 22 23.04 -2.74 8.79
N ALA A 23 23.61 -3.41 9.80
CA ALA A 23 23.77 -4.86 9.79
C ALA A 23 22.46 -5.52 9.37
N ALA A 24 22.54 -6.61 8.58
CA ALA A 24 21.37 -7.30 8.08
C ALA A 24 20.41 -7.61 9.24
N LYS A 25 19.24 -6.97 9.23
CA LYS A 25 18.21 -7.19 10.25
C LYS A 25 17.59 -8.55 9.96
N GLU A 26 17.79 -9.49 10.87
CA GLU A 26 17.10 -10.78 10.80
C GLU A 26 15.66 -10.62 11.27
N PHE A 27 14.73 -11.21 10.52
CA PHE A 27 13.32 -11.26 10.85
C PHE A 27 12.93 -12.71 11.09
N SER A 28 12.12 -12.95 12.11
CA SER A 28 11.68 -14.32 12.44
C SER A 28 10.60 -14.83 11.49
N ASN A 29 9.85 -13.91 10.86
CA ASN A 29 8.79 -14.21 9.92
C ASN A 29 8.55 -13.05 8.93
N ALA A 30 7.79 -13.33 7.87
CA ALA A 30 7.51 -12.36 6.82
C ALA A 30 6.64 -11.17 7.28
N ASP A 31 5.74 -11.39 8.25
CA ASP A 31 4.89 -10.33 8.78
C ASP A 31 5.71 -9.25 9.52
N GLU A 32 6.73 -9.66 10.27
CA GLU A 32 7.67 -8.76 10.95
C GLU A 32 8.45 -7.89 9.95
N LEU A 33 8.90 -8.49 8.84
CA LEU A 33 9.54 -7.77 7.74
C LEU A 33 8.59 -6.73 7.13
N LEU A 34 7.35 -7.12 6.83
CA LEU A 34 6.36 -6.21 6.24
C LEU A 34 6.01 -5.05 7.18
N ARG A 35 5.91 -5.32 8.48
CA ARG A 35 5.70 -4.27 9.49
C ARG A 35 6.86 -3.29 9.57
N PHE A 36 8.09 -3.81 9.53
CA PHE A 36 9.29 -2.99 9.55
C PHE A 36 9.41 -2.10 8.30
N ASP A 37 9.13 -2.66 7.12
CA ASP A 37 9.12 -1.93 5.85
C ASP A 37 8.04 -0.84 5.84
N ALA A 38 6.83 -1.18 6.26
CA ALA A 38 5.71 -0.24 6.35
C ALA A 38 6.00 0.92 7.32
N ALA A 39 6.70 0.67 8.43
CA ALA A 39 7.07 1.71 9.39
C ALA A 39 8.10 2.71 8.84
N GLN A 40 8.92 2.30 7.88
CA GLN A 40 9.94 3.15 7.26
C GLN A 40 9.47 3.82 5.96
N THR A 41 8.45 3.27 5.32
CA THR A 41 7.89 3.82 4.08
C THR A 41 6.81 4.86 4.38
N ALA A 42 7.17 6.15 4.25
CA ALA A 42 6.20 7.23 4.36
C ALA A 42 5.25 7.23 3.15
N VAL A 43 3.94 7.16 3.41
CA VAL A 43 2.92 7.19 2.35
C VAL A 43 2.82 8.62 1.79
N PRO A 44 2.96 8.83 0.47
CA PRO A 44 2.82 10.16 -0.13
C PRO A 44 1.41 10.73 0.11
N PRO A 45 1.28 12.04 0.41
CA PRO A 45 -0.01 12.65 0.74
C PRO A 45 -1.03 12.53 -0.40
N GLU A 46 -0.59 12.58 -1.65
CA GLU A 46 -1.43 12.39 -2.84
C GLU A 46 -2.12 11.01 -2.85
N ILE A 47 -1.43 9.96 -2.38
CA ILE A 47 -2.00 8.60 -2.29
C ILE A 47 -3.05 8.55 -1.19
N ALA A 48 -2.80 9.18 -0.04
CA ALA A 48 -3.77 9.26 1.05
C ALA A 48 -5.06 9.97 0.62
N GLU A 49 -4.94 11.10 -0.09
CA GLU A 49 -6.11 11.83 -0.62
C GLU A 49 -6.89 11.01 -1.65
N ARG A 50 -6.19 10.30 -2.54
CA ARG A 50 -6.82 9.44 -3.53
C ARG A 50 -7.52 8.25 -2.87
N LEU A 51 -6.91 7.64 -1.86
CA LEU A 51 -7.50 6.55 -1.09
C LEU A 51 -8.78 7.00 -0.39
N LYS A 52 -8.77 8.18 0.22
CA LYS A 52 -9.96 8.77 0.84
C LYS A 52 -11.10 8.95 -0.18
N LYS A 53 -10.80 9.57 -1.34
CA LYS A 53 -11.79 9.73 -2.42
C LYS A 53 -12.32 8.41 -2.97
N SER A 54 -11.48 7.37 -3.04
CA SER A 54 -11.90 6.04 -3.48
C SER A 54 -12.77 5.35 -2.43
N ALA A 55 -12.40 5.44 -1.15
CA ALA A 55 -13.17 4.87 -0.04
C ALA A 55 -14.58 5.50 0.05
N GLU A 56 -14.70 6.80 -0.18
CA GLU A 56 -16.00 7.50 -0.24
C GLU A 56 -16.89 7.03 -1.41
N LYS A 57 -16.29 6.55 -2.51
CA LYS A 57 -17.01 6.03 -3.68
C LYS A 57 -17.42 4.57 -3.53
N ILE A 58 -16.73 3.84 -2.67
CA ILE A 58 -17.09 2.46 -2.35
C ILE A 58 -18.22 2.55 -1.33
N GLN A 59 -19.46 2.49 -1.82
CA GLN A 59 -20.58 2.15 -0.94
C GLN A 59 -20.20 0.82 -0.26
N PRO A 60 -20.22 0.74 1.09
CA PRO A 60 -19.95 -0.53 1.75
C PRO A 60 -20.91 -1.56 1.14
N PRO A 61 -20.40 -2.70 0.62
CA PRO A 61 -21.29 -3.71 0.11
C PRO A 61 -22.24 -4.06 1.26
N GLU A 62 -23.54 -3.94 1.02
CA GLU A 62 -24.52 -4.37 2.01
C GLU A 62 -24.13 -5.77 2.44
N ALA A 63 -24.10 -6.01 3.75
CA ALA A 63 -23.69 -7.28 4.32
C ALA A 63 -24.66 -8.37 3.84
N ARG A 64 -24.41 -8.89 2.63
CA ARG A 64 -25.17 -9.97 2.05
C ARG A 64 -24.82 -11.19 2.87
N SER A 65 -25.70 -11.51 3.80
CA SER A 65 -25.60 -12.72 4.60
C SER A 65 -25.47 -13.88 3.62
N TRP A 66 -24.31 -14.56 3.62
CA TRP A 66 -24.07 -15.79 2.86
C TRP A 66 -25.29 -16.70 2.89
N TRP A 67 -25.88 -16.88 4.07
CA TRP A 67 -27.04 -17.74 4.33
C TRP A 67 -28.26 -17.44 3.45
N LYS A 68 -28.46 -16.20 2.99
CA LYS A 68 -29.55 -15.86 2.04
C LYS A 68 -29.35 -16.52 0.67
N ASN A 69 -28.11 -16.70 0.23
CA ASN A 69 -27.82 -17.41 -1.03
C ASN A 69 -27.97 -18.94 -0.88
N LEU A 70 -27.94 -19.48 0.34
CA LEU A 70 -28.07 -20.91 0.60
C LEU A 70 -29.53 -21.36 0.77
N LEU A 71 -30.39 -20.49 1.28
CA LEU A 71 -31.80 -20.80 1.60
C LEU A 71 -32.81 -20.26 0.58
N GLY A 72 -32.35 -19.64 -0.51
CA GLY A 72 -33.13 -19.34 -1.70
C GLY A 72 -34.54 -18.84 -1.44
N HIS A 73 -34.67 -17.64 -0.85
CA HIS A 73 -35.96 -16.99 -0.68
C HIS A 73 -35.92 -15.51 -1.04
#